data_AF-M1MH32-F1
#
_entry.id   AF-M1MH32-F1
#
_cell.length_a   1.000
_cell.length_b   1.000
_cell.length_c   1.000
_cell.angle_alpha   90.00
_cell.angle_beta   90.00
_cell.angle_gamma   90.00
#
_symmetry.space_group_name_H-M   'P 1'
#
loop_
_entity.id
_entity.type
_entity.pdbx_description
1 polymer ?
#
loop_
_entity_poly.entity_id
_entity_poly.type
_entity_poly.pdbx_seq_one_letter_code
_entity_poly.pdbx_strand_id
1 'polypeptide(L)'
;MNDIKISDMMNMQKELYNLHKDKWSPLEAEYGRNFILWMMEEIGECIAIIKKKGDLAIMEDENVRKAFCEEMSDVLMYFNDTLLR
;
A
#
# COMPACT_ATOMS: atom_id res chain seq x y z
N MET A 1 -22.28 3.89 -3.50
CA MET A 1 -21.15 3.40 -2.69
C MET A 1 -20.78 4.53 -1.75
N ASN A 2 -20.62 4.29 -0.46
CA ASN A 2 -20.18 5.35 0.44
C ASN A 2 -18.69 5.57 0.23
N ASP A 3 -18.26 6.83 0.17
CA ASP A 3 -16.84 7.17 0.08
C ASP A 3 -16.11 6.71 1.34
N ILE A 4 -14.91 6.17 1.16
CA ILE A 4 -14.00 5.85 2.26
C ILE A 4 -13.18 7.11 2.60
N LYS A 5 -13.22 7.55 3.85
CA LYS A 5 -12.40 8.69 4.29
C LYS A 5 -11.01 8.23 4.66
N ILE A 6 -10.04 9.15 4.62
CA ILE A 6 -8.68 8.89 5.12
C ILE A 6 -8.71 8.40 6.57
N SER A 7 -9.58 8.97 7.42
CA SER A 7 -9.76 8.49 8.79
C SER A 7 -10.20 7.03 8.87
N ASP A 8 -11.02 6.57 7.93
CA ASP A 8 -11.51 5.19 7.92
C ASP A 8 -10.37 4.25 7.52
N MET A 9 -9.58 4.61 6.50
CA MET A 9 -8.39 3.85 6.09
C MET A 9 -7.34 3.76 7.20
N MET A 10 -7.07 4.87 7.89
CA MET A 10 -6.16 4.88 9.03
C MET A 10 -6.67 4.01 10.19
N ASN A 11 -7.98 3.95 10.42
CA ASN A 11 -8.57 3.08 11.44
C ASN A 11 -8.42 1.60 11.05
N MET A 12 -8.69 1.24 9.79
CA MET A 12 -8.46 -0.12 9.28
C MET A 12 -7.00 -0.54 9.44
N GLN A 13 -6.06 0.37 9.14
CA GLN A 13 -4.62 0.10 9.31
C GLN A 13 -4.24 -0.13 10.78
N LYS A 14 -4.80 0.65 11.72
CA LYS A 14 -4.60 0.41 13.17
C LYS A 14 -5.14 -0.94 13.62
N GLU A 15 -6.32 -1.33 13.13
CA GLU A 15 -6.91 -2.64 13.44
C GLU A 15 -6.02 -3.77 12.94
N LEU A 16 -5.51 -3.66 11.70
CA LEU A 16 -4.56 -4.61 11.13
C LEU A 16 -3.25 -4.68 11.94
N TYR A 17 -2.68 -3.53 12.29
CA TYR A 17 -1.49 -3.46 13.14
C TYR A 17 -1.73 -4.17 14.49
N ASN A 18 -2.87 -3.92 15.15
CA ASN A 18 -3.17 -4.53 16.45
C ASN A 18 -3.22 -6.07 16.40
N LEU A 19 -3.61 -6.66 15.28
CA LEU A 19 -3.58 -8.12 15.06
C LEU A 19 -2.16 -8.68 14.93
N HIS A 20 -1.19 -7.85 14.56
CA HIS A 20 0.18 -8.26 14.22
C HIS A 20 1.28 -7.55 15.03
N LYS A 21 0.92 -6.73 16.02
CA LYS A 21 1.83 -5.91 16.83
C LYS A 21 2.95 -6.68 17.52
N ASP A 22 2.77 -7.97 17.76
CA ASP A 22 3.80 -8.82 18.39
C ASP A 22 4.91 -9.22 17.39
N LYS A 23 4.67 -9.02 16.08
CA LYS A 23 5.60 -9.33 14.99
C LYS A 23 6.09 -8.09 14.24
N TRP A 24 5.28 -7.04 14.20
CA TRP A 24 5.59 -5.80 13.46
C TRP A 24 6.33 -4.79 14.33
N SER A 25 7.05 -3.87 13.68
CA SER A 25 7.70 -2.76 14.38
C SER A 25 6.65 -1.86 15.05
N PRO A 26 6.94 -1.26 16.20
CA PRO A 26 6.05 -0.29 16.86
C PRO A 26 5.52 0.80 15.92
N LEU A 27 4.29 1.27 16.17
CA LEU A 27 3.73 2.48 15.55
C LEU A 27 4.33 3.74 16.20
N GLU A 28 5.62 3.96 15.95
CA GLU A 28 6.38 5.11 16.46
C GLU A 28 7.20 5.75 15.34
N ALA A 29 7.37 7.07 15.42
CA ALA A 29 8.00 7.88 14.38
C ALA A 29 9.40 7.39 13.99
N GLU A 30 10.16 6.79 14.91
CA GLU A 30 11.50 6.27 14.64
C GLU A 30 11.52 5.15 13.58
N TYR A 31 10.43 4.38 13.45
CA TYR A 31 10.32 3.31 12.45
C TYR A 31 9.79 3.80 11.10
N GLY A 32 9.24 5.02 11.03
CA GLY A 32 8.57 5.56 9.83
C GLY A 32 9.45 5.61 8.59
N ARG A 33 10.77 5.77 8.74
CA ARG A 33 11.73 5.75 7.62
C ARG A 33 11.60 4.49 6.77
N ASN A 34 11.46 3.32 7.39
CA ASN A 34 11.41 2.06 6.64
C ASN A 34 10.11 1.94 5.84
N PHE A 35 8.99 2.41 6.38
CA PHE A 35 7.69 2.39 5.70
C PHE A 35 7.66 3.32 4.49
N ILE A 36 8.35 4.47 4.54
CA ILE A 36 8.55 5.33 3.37
C ILE A 36 9.35 4.59 2.30
N LEU A 37 10.42 3.88 2.69
CA LEU A 37 11.24 3.13 1.74
C LEU A 37 10.45 1.99 1.09
N TRP A 38 9.67 1.23 1.86
CA TRP A 38 8.80 0.17 1.35
C TRP A 38 7.73 0.74 0.42
N MET A 39 7.06 1.84 0.79
CA MET A 39 6.12 2.53 -0.10
C MET A 39 6.76 2.90 -1.46
N MET A 40 8.02 3.36 -1.46
CA MET A 40 8.73 3.68 -2.70
C MET A 40 9.08 2.44 -3.53
N GLU A 41 9.31 1.29 -2.87
CA GLU A 41 9.51 0.00 -3.53
C GLU A 41 8.24 -0.44 -4.25
N GLU A 42 7.06 -0.32 -3.61
CA GLU A 42 5.76 -0.65 -4.22
C GLU A 42 5.40 0.27 -5.39
N ILE A 43 5.76 1.57 -5.31
CA ILE A 43 5.67 2.46 -6.49
C ILE A 43 6.55 1.93 -7.63
N GLY A 44 7.72 1.37 -7.31
CA GLY A 44 8.61 0.71 -8.26
C GLY A 44 7.97 -0.51 -8.92
N GLU A 45 7.21 -1.30 -8.18
CA GLU A 45 6.43 -2.44 -8.65
C GLU A 45 5.34 -2.00 -9.65
N CYS A 46 4.57 -0.96 -9.30
CA CYS A 46 3.61 -0.31 -10.22
C CYS A 46 4.29 0.12 -11.53
N ILE A 47 5.44 0.81 -11.43
CA ILE A 47 6.22 1.25 -12.59
C ILE A 47 6.70 0.05 -13.41
N ALA A 48 7.11 -1.05 -12.77
CA ALA A 48 7.56 -2.25 -13.46
C ALA A 48 6.43 -2.87 -14.27
N ILE A 49 5.21 -2.94 -13.74
CA ILE A 49 4.03 -3.42 -14.47
C ILE A 49 3.76 -2.53 -15.69
N ILE A 50 3.68 -1.21 -15.50
CA ILE A 50 3.48 -0.23 -16.57
C ILE A 50 4.53 -0.42 -17.68
N LYS A 51 5.81 -0.49 -17.32
CA LYS A 51 6.90 -0.59 -18.31
C LYS A 51 6.99 -1.94 -19.01
N LYS A 52 6.66 -3.04 -18.34
CA LYS A 52 6.85 -4.41 -18.87
C LYS A 52 5.61 -4.95 -19.57
N LYS A 53 4.41 -4.55 -19.13
CA LYS A 53 3.12 -5.03 -19.65
C LYS A 53 2.40 -4.00 -20.50
N GLY A 54 2.63 -2.71 -20.22
CA GLY A 54 1.96 -1.61 -20.90
C GLY A 54 0.55 -1.35 -20.38
N ASP A 55 0.08 -0.12 -20.60
CA ASP A 55 -1.19 0.37 -20.06
C ASP A 55 -2.40 -0.43 -20.59
N LEU A 56 -2.37 -0.83 -21.87
CA LEU A 56 -3.45 -1.64 -22.46
C LEU A 56 -3.63 -2.98 -21.74
N ALA A 57 -2.53 -3.64 -21.35
CA ALA A 57 -2.62 -4.91 -20.64
C ALA A 57 -3.24 -4.74 -19.23
N ILE A 58 -2.98 -3.62 -18.55
CA ILE A 58 -3.64 -3.30 -17.27
C ILE A 58 -5.16 -3.13 -17.47
N MET A 59 -5.60 -2.66 -18.64
CA MET A 59 -7.03 -2.46 -18.92
C MET A 59 -7.73 -3.73 -19.41
N GLU A 60 -7.03 -4.58 -20.16
CA GLU A 60 -7.63 -5.70 -20.90
C GLU A 60 -7.38 -7.08 -20.26
N ASP A 61 -6.26 -7.26 -19.55
CA ASP A 61 -5.91 -8.51 -18.86
C ASP A 61 -6.22 -8.39 -17.36
N GLU A 62 -7.16 -9.22 -16.90
CA GLU A 62 -7.60 -9.23 -15.50
C GLU A 62 -6.46 -9.55 -14.52
N ASN A 63 -5.52 -10.41 -14.89
CA ASN A 63 -4.40 -10.77 -14.01
C ASN A 63 -3.41 -9.61 -13.88
N VAL A 64 -3.13 -8.92 -14.99
CA VAL A 64 -2.25 -7.74 -14.97
C VAL A 64 -2.91 -6.60 -14.19
N ARG A 65 -4.21 -6.38 -14.39
CA ARG A 65 -4.98 -5.41 -13.60
C ARG A 65 -4.95 -5.72 -12.12
N LYS A 66 -5.18 -6.99 -11.75
CA LYS A 66 -5.18 -7.42 -10.36
C LYS A 66 -3.82 -7.12 -9.71
N ALA A 67 -2.73 -7.54 -10.35
CA ALA A 67 -1.38 -7.25 -9.85
C ALA A 67 -1.17 -5.75 -9.70
N PHE A 68 -1.52 -4.94 -10.70
CA PHE A 68 -1.37 -3.48 -10.60
C PHE A 68 -2.19 -2.86 -9.46
N CYS A 69 -3.43 -3.31 -9.26
CA CYS A 69 -4.26 -2.85 -8.15
C CYS A 69 -3.73 -3.29 -6.77
N GLU A 70 -3.09 -4.46 -6.70
CA GLU A 70 -2.41 -4.97 -5.50
C GLU A 70 -1.27 -4.02 -5.10
N GLU A 71 -0.34 -3.74 -6.01
CA GLU A 71 0.78 -2.82 -5.75
C GLU A 71 0.30 -1.41 -5.37
N MET A 72 -0.73 -0.89 -6.05
CA MET A 72 -1.32 0.41 -5.72
C MET A 72 -1.99 0.41 -4.33
N SER A 73 -2.53 -0.72 -3.90
CA SER A 73 -3.11 -0.88 -2.57
C SER A 73 -2.02 -0.95 -1.51
N ASP A 74 -0.88 -1.57 -1.80
CA ASP A 74 0.27 -1.64 -0.91
C ASP A 74 0.93 -0.26 -0.74
N VAL A 75 1.04 0.54 -1.81
CA VAL A 75 1.41 1.97 -1.71
C VAL A 75 0.50 2.71 -0.73
N LEU A 76 -0.83 2.53 -0.87
CA LEU A 76 -1.80 3.18 0.01
C LEU A 76 -1.67 2.68 1.46
N MET A 77 -1.42 1.39 1.65
CA MET A 77 -1.23 0.78 2.97
C MET A 77 0.00 1.37 3.66
N TYR A 78 1.17 1.37 3.02
CA TYR A 78 2.41 1.91 3.59
C TYR A 78 2.35 3.43 3.80
N PHE A 79 1.59 4.16 2.97
CA PHE A 79 1.34 5.58 3.20
C PHE A 79 0.52 5.81 4.47
N ASN A 80 -0.60 5.09 4.66
CA ASN A 80 -1.38 5.17 5.89
C ASN A 80 -0.54 4.78 7.11
N ASP A 81 0.28 3.75 6.99
CA ASP A 81 1.19 3.33 8.04
C ASP A 81 2.21 4.43 8.40
N THR A 82 2.77 5.11 7.40
CA THR A 82 3.67 6.25 7.62
C THR A 82 2.96 7.41 8.33
N LEU A 83 1.70 7.71 7.96
CA LEU A 83 0.92 8.78 8.61
C LEU A 83 0.53 8.46 10.05
N LEU A 84 0.52 7.19 10.43
CA LEU A 84 0.16 6.71 11.76
C LEU A 84 1.35 6.66 12.75
N ARG A 85 2.58 6.80 12.25
CA ARG A 85 3.82 6.71 13.03
C ARG A 85 4.28 8.07 13.54
#